data_AF-A0A1W9WME8-F1
#
_entry.id   AF-A0A1W9WME8-F1
#
_cell.length_a   1.000
_cell.length_b   1.000
_cell.length_c   1.000
_cell.angle_alpha   90.00
_cell.angle_beta   90.00
_cell.angle_gamma   90.00
#
_symmetry.space_group_name_H-M   'P 1'
#
loop_
_entity.id
_entity.type
_entity.pdbx_description
1 polymer ?
#
loop_
_entity_poly.entity_id
_entity_poly.type
_entity_poly.pdbx_seq_one_letter_code
_entity_poly.pdbx_strand_id
1 'polypeptide(L)'
;MQNRITELRELILNAAPDQSVAQPILNCEADEPLDKVIPFSSVIVLGVIIALEDKYKIKISQEVLKRVSEGGITLSKIAALISDMESKPR
;
A
#
# COMPACT_ATOMS: atom_id res chain seq x y z
N MET A 1 13.70 6.34 -0.06
CA MET A 1 12.24 6.24 0.19
C MET A 1 11.40 6.76 -0.98
N GLN A 2 11.68 7.93 -1.56
CA GLN A 2 10.91 8.49 -2.70
C GLN A 2 10.64 7.51 -3.85
N ASN A 3 11.63 6.69 -4.25
CA ASN A 3 11.47 5.72 -5.35
C ASN A 3 10.40 4.65 -5.03
N ARG A 4 10.39 4.15 -3.80
CA ARG A 4 9.43 3.13 -3.34
C ARG A 4 8.00 3.67 -3.25
N ILE A 5 7.84 4.93 -2.85
CA ILE A 5 6.53 5.59 -2.87
C ILE A 5 6.00 5.69 -4.30
N THR A 6 6.85 6.04 -5.25
CA THR A 6 6.48 6.10 -6.68
C THR A 6 6.05 4.72 -7.20
N GLU A 7 6.83 3.67 -6.92
CA GLU A 7 6.46 2.30 -7.28
C GLU A 7 5.14 1.83 -6.66
N LEU A 8 4.85 2.25 -5.43
CA LEU A 8 3.60 1.91 -4.75
C LEU A 8 2.40 2.60 -5.40
N ARG A 9 2.55 3.87 -5.81
CA ARG A 9 1.51 4.58 -6.56
C ARG A 9 1.17 3.86 -7.86
N GLU A 10 2.19 3.46 -8.61
CA GLU A 10 2.02 2.69 -9.85
C GLU A 10 1.39 1.32 -9.60
N LEU A 11 1.81 0.62 -8.54
CA LEU A 11 1.24 -0.67 -8.17
C LEU A 11 -0.26 -0.55 -7.86
N ILE A 12 -0.64 0.42 -7.03
CA ILE A 12 -2.03 0.66 -6.63
C ILE A 12 -2.87 1.03 -7.86
N LEU A 13 -2.35 1.91 -8.72
CA LEU A 13 -3.03 2.32 -9.94
C LEU A 13 -3.26 1.13 -10.89
N ASN A 14 -2.26 0.27 -11.07
CA ASN A 14 -2.36 -0.91 -11.93
C ASN A 14 -3.21 -2.03 -11.34
N ALA A 15 -3.30 -2.13 -10.01
CA ALA A 15 -4.11 -3.12 -9.32
C ALA A 15 -5.59 -2.71 -9.18
N ALA A 16 -5.91 -1.43 -9.37
CA ALA A 16 -7.27 -0.92 -9.24
C ALA A 16 -8.18 -1.46 -10.35
N PRO A 17 -9.38 -1.99 -10.02
CA PRO A 17 -10.37 -2.40 -11.01
C PRO A 17 -10.82 -1.25 -11.93
N ASP A 18 -10.86 -0.04 -11.38
CA ASP A 18 -11.09 1.21 -12.11
C ASP A 18 -9.93 2.17 -11.81
N GLN A 19 -9.06 2.38 -12.80
CA GLN A 19 -7.91 3.25 -12.66
C GLN A 19 -8.31 4.71 -12.44
N SER A 20 -9.44 5.16 -12.98
CA SER A 20 -9.89 6.56 -12.85
C SER A 20 -10.17 6.94 -11.40
N VAL A 21 -10.69 5.98 -10.63
CA VAL A 21 -10.94 6.13 -9.19
C VAL A 21 -9.63 6.13 -8.38
N ALA A 22 -8.59 5.45 -8.87
CA ALA A 22 -7.30 5.37 -8.21
C ALA A 22 -6.30 6.48 -8.63
N GLN A 23 -6.58 7.25 -9.70
CA GLN A 23 -5.74 8.37 -10.16
C GLN A 23 -5.30 9.36 -9.06
N PRO A 24 -6.13 9.71 -8.05
CA PRO A 24 -5.70 10.62 -7.00
C PRO A 24 -4.42 10.19 -6.24
N ILE A 25 -4.08 8.89 -6.25
CA ILE A 25 -2.86 8.36 -5.63
C ILE A 25 -1.57 8.98 -6.20
N LEU A 26 -1.59 9.43 -7.45
CA LEU A 26 -0.41 9.99 -8.12
C LEU A 26 0.03 11.31 -7.49
N ASN A 27 -0.91 12.06 -6.92
CA ASN A 27 -0.69 13.41 -6.42
C ASN A 27 -0.84 13.53 -4.89
N CYS A 28 -1.15 12.45 -4.17
CA CYS A 28 -1.34 12.51 -2.73
C CYS A 28 -0.01 12.55 -1.98
N GLU A 29 -0.04 13.14 -0.78
CA GLU A 29 1.10 13.14 0.11
C GLU A 29 1.35 11.73 0.65
N ALA A 30 2.61 11.40 0.92
CA ALA A 30 2.98 10.02 1.31
C ALA A 30 2.40 9.60 2.67
N ASP A 31 2.19 10.56 3.56
CA ASP A 31 1.61 10.39 4.89
C ASP A 31 0.10 10.67 4.92
N GLU A 32 -0.51 10.96 3.77
CA GLU A 32 -1.96 11.14 3.67
C GLU A 32 -2.67 9.78 3.82
N PRO A 33 -3.71 9.69 4.67
CA PRO A 33 -4.53 8.48 4.75
C PRO A 33 -5.17 8.15 3.41
N LEU A 34 -4.94 6.93 2.92
CA LEU A 34 -5.40 6.50 1.59
C LEU A 34 -6.91 6.51 1.45
N ASP A 35 -7.66 6.35 2.54
CA ASP A 35 -9.12 6.46 2.60
C ASP A 35 -9.68 7.86 2.37
N LYS A 36 -8.85 8.88 2.54
CA LYS A 36 -9.18 10.26 2.16
C LYS A 36 -8.86 10.56 0.70
N VAL A 37 -7.88 9.86 0.13
CA VAL A 37 -7.39 10.05 -1.24
C VAL A 37 -8.25 9.28 -2.24
N ILE A 38 -8.57 8.03 -1.91
CA ILE A 38 -9.44 7.14 -2.69
C ILE A 38 -10.44 6.55 -1.69
N PRO A 39 -11.73 6.42 -2.03
CA PRO A 39 -12.67 5.66 -1.21
C PRO A 39 -12.17 4.22 -1.02
N PHE A 40 -11.44 3.98 0.05
CA PHE A 40 -10.69 2.75 0.26
C PHE A 40 -11.64 1.72 0.85
N SER A 41 -12.28 0.93 -0.02
CA SER A 41 -13.03 -0.23 0.44
C SER A 41 -12.05 -1.27 1.01
N SER A 42 -12.53 -2.08 1.96
CA SER A 42 -11.77 -3.23 2.50
C SER A 42 -11.30 -4.20 1.41
N VAL A 43 -11.99 -4.25 0.26
CA VAL A 43 -11.62 -5.05 -0.91
C VAL A 43 -10.39 -4.46 -1.62
N ILE A 44 -10.29 -3.13 -1.73
CA ILE A 44 -9.12 -2.46 -2.32
C ILE A 44 -7.88 -2.67 -1.45
N VAL A 45 -8.01 -2.58 -0.10
CA VAL A 45 -6.92 -2.90 0.84
C VAL A 45 -6.38 -4.30 0.58
N LEU A 46 -7.28 -5.29 0.47
CA LEU A 46 -6.89 -6.68 0.24
C LEU A 46 -6.22 -6.86 -1.12
N GLY A 47 -6.72 -6.21 -2.17
CA GLY A 47 -6.09 -6.22 -3.49
C GLY A 47 -4.67 -5.65 -3.47
N VAL A 48 -4.45 -4.54 -2.76
CA VAL A 48 -3.11 -3.96 -2.58
C VAL A 48 -2.19 -4.93 -1.84
N ILE A 49 -2.67 -5.58 -0.77
CA ILE A 49 -1.88 -6.58 -0.04
C ILE A 49 -1.45 -7.72 -0.94
N ILE A 50 -2.37 -8.30 -1.70
CA ILE A 50 -2.07 -9.41 -2.62
C ILE A 50 -1.01 -8.98 -3.65
N ALA A 51 -1.15 -7.78 -4.22
CA ALA A 51 -0.19 -7.23 -5.16
C ALA A 51 1.20 -7.02 -4.54
N LEU A 52 1.26 -6.60 -3.27
CA LEU A 52 2.51 -6.44 -2.52
C LEU A 52 3.18 -7.78 -2.21
N GLU A 53 2.41 -8.75 -1.72
CA GLU A 53 2.91 -10.10 -1.44
C GLU A 53 3.46 -10.75 -2.71
N ASP A 54 2.77 -10.61 -3.84
CA ASP A 54 3.25 -11.16 -5.11
C ASP A 54 4.49 -10.42 -5.63
N LYS A 55 4.49 -9.08 -5.65
CA LYS A 55 5.61 -8.30 -6.19
C LYS A 55 6.88 -8.47 -5.36
N TYR A 56 6.77 -8.38 -4.04
CA TYR A 56 7.93 -8.40 -3.14
C TYR A 56 8.22 -9.79 -2.56
N LYS A 57 7.43 -10.82 -2.93
CA LYS A 57 7.55 -12.20 -2.43
C LYS A 57 7.53 -12.28 -0.89
N ILE A 58 6.80 -11.36 -0.26
CA ILE A 58 6.59 -11.31 1.20
C ILE A 58 5.25 -11.95 1.57
N LYS A 59 5.04 -12.17 2.88
CA LYS A 59 3.73 -12.55 3.44
C LYS A 59 3.36 -11.54 4.51
N ILE A 60 2.22 -10.90 4.35
CA ILE A 60 1.69 -9.89 5.26
C ILE A 60 0.64 -10.59 6.14
N SER A 61 0.98 -10.85 7.40
CA SER A 61 0.03 -11.44 8.34
C SER A 61 -1.08 -10.45 8.69
N GLN A 62 -2.20 -10.97 9.17
CA GLN A 62 -3.30 -10.14 9.67
C GLN A 62 -2.86 -9.18 10.79
N GLU A 63 -1.96 -9.62 11.69
CA GLU A 63 -1.42 -8.79 12.77
C GLU A 63 -0.59 -7.62 12.23
N VAL A 64 0.26 -7.91 11.24
CA VAL A 64 1.08 -6.90 10.56
C VAL A 64 0.18 -5.88 9.86
N LEU A 65 -0.86 -6.35 9.17
CA LEU A 65 -1.84 -5.50 8.52
C LEU A 65 -2.57 -4.61 9.54
N LYS A 66 -3.03 -5.18 10.65
CA LYS A 66 -3.71 -4.43 11.71
C LYS A 66 -2.84 -3.30 12.21
N ARG A 67 -1.58 -3.59 12.55
CA ARG A 67 -0.60 -2.60 13.02
C ARG A 67 -0.34 -1.49 11.98
N VAL A 68 -0.18 -1.84 10.71
CA VAL A 68 0.02 -0.85 9.63
C VAL A 68 -1.22 0.00 9.36
N SER A 69 -2.40 -0.53 9.66
CA SER A 69 -3.68 0.16 9.45
C SER A 69 -4.09 1.05 10.64
N GLU A 70 -3.42 0.93 11.79
CA GLU A 70 -3.69 1.78 12.96
C GLU A 70 -3.49 3.27 12.60
N GLY A 71 -4.53 4.07 12.79
CA GLY A 71 -4.53 5.49 12.43
C GLY A 71 -4.57 5.77 10.92
N GLY A 72 -5.00 4.81 10.10
CA GLY A 72 -5.12 4.93 8.64
C GLY A 72 -3.90 4.37 7.90
N ILE A 73 -4.15 3.82 6.71
CA ILE A 73 -3.09 3.29 5.83
C ILE A 73 -2.54 4.45 5.00
N THR A 74 -1.22 4.58 4.91
CA THR A 74 -0.54 5.60 4.10
C THR A 74 0.53 4.94 3.22
N LEU A 75 0.98 5.62 2.17
CA LEU A 75 2.07 5.12 1.31
C LEU A 75 3.37 4.94 2.10
N SER A 76 3.68 5.86 3.01
CA SER A 76 4.84 5.76 3.90
C SER A 76 4.80 4.51 4.77
N LYS A 77 3.65 4.20 5.38
CA LYS A 77 3.49 3.00 6.21
C LYS A 77 3.67 1.71 5.41
N ILE A 78 3.14 1.66 4.18
CA ILE A 78 3.34 0.52 3.27
C ILE A 78 4.81 0.39 2.87
N ALA A 79 5.48 1.51 2.52
CA ALA A 79 6.89 1.50 2.14
C ALA A 79 7.80 1.04 3.30
N ALA A 80 7.50 1.49 4.52
CA ALA A 80 8.19 1.04 5.73
C ALA A 80 7.98 -0.46 5.95
N LEU A 81 6.74 -0.94 5.85
CA LEU A 81 6.41 -2.36 5.97
C LEU A 81 7.23 -3.24 5.01
N ILE A 82 7.28 -2.90 3.72
CA ILE A 82 8.04 -3.71 2.75
C ILE A 82 9.52 -3.74 3.16
N SER A 83 10.08 -2.60 3.55
CA SER A 83 11.49 -2.48 3.95
C SER A 83 11.82 -3.32 5.19
N ASP A 84 10.92 -3.33 6.18
CA ASP A 84 11.04 -4.17 7.38
C ASP A 84 10.96 -5.67 7.07
N MET A 85 10.13 -6.05 6.09
CA MET A 85 9.92 -7.44 5.70
C MET A 85 11.04 -7.98 4.81
N GLU A 86 11.70 -7.13 4.02
CA GLU A 86 12.88 -7.49 3.24
C GLU A 86 14.15 -7.60 4.11
N SER A 87 14.23 -6.82 5.19
CA SER A 87 15.41 -6.76 6.07
C SER A 87 15.44 -7.84 7.15
N LYS A 88 14.32 -8.52 7.42
CA LYS A 88 14.27 -9.67 8.33
C LYS A 88 14.48 -10.96 7.55
N PRO A 89 15.64 -11.65 7.68
CA PRO A 89 15.78 -13.00 7.15
C PRO A 89 14.76 -13.89 7.88
N ARG A 90 14.03 -14.67 7.09
CA ARG A 90 13.09 -15.68 7.60
C ARG A 90 13.84 -16.85 8.24
#